data_AF-A0A1Y3A647-F1
#
_entry.id   AF-A0A1Y3A647-F1
#
_cell.length_a   1.000
_cell.length_b   1.000
_cell.length_c   1.000
_cell.angle_alpha   90.00
_cell.angle_beta   90.00
_cell.angle_gamma   90.00
#
_symmetry.space_group_name_H-M   'P 1'
#
loop_
_entity.id
_entity.type
_entity.pdbx_description
1 polymer ?
#
loop_
_entity_poly.entity_id
_entity_poly.type
_entity_poly.pdbx_seq_one_letter_code
_entity_poly.pdbx_strand_id
1 'polypeptide(L)'
;MSDDAPRTAGGDADRTATVRTTHADAATVAAAVGPDETDSMRTRVDGDAVACTVARPTTGGLQSTLDDHLVNLRVADRVVERARSHIAADADSADTLDSTDEPQTTDTDTHTDT
;
A
#
# COMPACT_ATOMS: atom_id res chain seq x y z
N MET A 1 44.95 35.15 21.50
CA MET A 1 45.04 34.32 20.29
C MET A 1 43.87 33.38 20.35
N SER A 2 42.76 33.79 19.74
CA SER A 2 41.53 33.00 19.69
C SER A 2 41.71 31.95 18.60
N ASP A 3 41.73 30.69 19.01
CA ASP A 3 41.73 29.55 18.11
C ASP A 3 40.29 29.31 17.65
N ASP A 4 39.83 30.14 16.69
CA ASP A 4 38.61 29.87 15.93
C ASP A 4 38.99 28.88 14.82
N ALA A 5 39.14 27.62 15.20
CA ALA A 5 39.20 26.53 14.24
C ALA A 5 37.88 26.57 13.44
N PRO A 6 37.91 26.49 12.10
CA PRO A 6 36.69 26.47 11.33
C PRO A 6 35.92 25.22 11.77
N ARG A 7 34.76 25.42 12.41
CA ARG A 7 33.78 24.34 12.53
C ARG A 7 33.51 23.91 11.11
N THR A 8 34.05 22.75 10.71
CA THR A 8 33.70 22.11 9.45
C THR A 8 32.19 22.19 9.35
N ALA A 9 31.69 22.91 8.36
CA ALA A 9 30.27 23.00 8.11
C ALA A 9 29.78 21.58 7.81
N GLY A 10 29.39 20.84 8.84
CA GLY A 10 28.75 19.53 8.73
C GLY A 10 27.30 19.66 8.27
N GLY A 11 27.00 20.69 7.47
CA GLY A 11 25.71 20.96 6.87
C GLY A 11 25.65 20.32 5.48
N ASP A 12 24.57 19.57 5.26
CA ASP A 12 23.98 19.24 3.95
C ASP A 12 24.66 18.19 3.05
N ALA A 13 25.12 17.08 3.62
CA ALA A 13 25.07 15.82 2.87
C ALA A 13 23.78 15.08 3.26
N ASP A 14 22.91 14.74 2.32
CA ASP A 14 21.74 13.92 2.64
C ASP A 14 22.16 12.56 3.21
N ARG A 15 21.41 12.10 4.20
CA ARG A 15 21.53 10.75 4.76
C ARG A 15 20.52 9.92 4.00
N THR A 16 20.99 8.83 3.41
CA THR A 16 20.17 7.99 2.54
C THR A 16 20.01 6.60 3.15
N ALA A 17 18.81 6.05 3.03
CA ALA A 17 18.53 4.66 3.35
C ALA A 17 17.60 4.05 2.29
N THR A 18 17.80 2.77 2.03
CA THR A 18 16.92 1.99 1.17
C THR A 18 16.33 0.84 1.97
N VAL A 19 15.00 0.72 1.94
CA VAL A 19 14.28 -0.44 2.47
C VAL A 19 13.71 -1.25 1.33
N ARG A 20 13.75 -2.59 1.45
CA ARG A 20 13.21 -3.53 0.47
C ARG A 20 12.30 -4.51 1.20
N THR A 21 11.07 -4.64 0.72
CA THR A 21 10.06 -5.56 1.27
C THR A 21 9.47 -6.40 0.16
N THR A 22 9.27 -7.69 0.40
CA THR A 22 8.68 -8.63 -0.57
C THR A 22 7.17 -8.71 -0.38
N HIS A 23 6.42 -8.71 -1.48
CA HIS A 23 4.97 -8.72 -1.48
C HIS A 23 4.44 -9.69 -2.54
N ALA A 24 3.31 -10.34 -2.25
CA ALA A 24 2.62 -11.16 -3.24
C ALA A 24 2.05 -10.33 -4.42
N ASP A 25 1.90 -9.01 -4.24
CA ASP A 25 1.54 -8.03 -5.28
C ASP A 25 2.41 -6.77 -5.21
N ALA A 26 3.69 -6.88 -5.51
CA ALA A 26 4.57 -5.71 -5.39
C ALA A 26 4.08 -4.52 -6.24
N ALA A 27 3.52 -4.77 -7.42
CA ALA A 27 3.00 -3.71 -8.30
C ALA A 27 1.79 -2.99 -7.69
N THR A 28 0.78 -3.72 -7.21
CA THR A 28 -0.41 -3.11 -6.62
C THR A 28 -0.09 -2.43 -5.28
N VAL A 29 0.79 -3.01 -4.46
CA VAL A 29 1.25 -2.40 -3.21
C VAL A 29 2.00 -1.09 -3.48
N ALA A 30 2.91 -1.07 -4.46
CA ALA A 30 3.63 0.15 -4.85
C ALA A 30 2.66 1.23 -5.37
N ALA A 31 1.66 0.86 -6.17
CA ALA A 31 0.65 1.78 -6.65
C ALA A 31 -0.17 2.39 -5.49
N ALA A 32 -0.48 1.59 -4.46
CA ALA A 32 -1.24 2.04 -3.29
C ALA A 32 -0.47 3.03 -2.41
N VAL A 33 0.86 2.93 -2.31
CA VAL A 33 1.69 3.88 -1.54
C VAL A 33 2.15 5.09 -2.35
N GLY A 34 2.02 5.04 -3.69
CA GLY A 34 2.41 6.13 -4.59
C GLY A 34 1.84 7.52 -4.26
N PRO A 35 0.58 7.66 -3.78
CA PRO A 35 0.03 8.96 -3.40
C PRO A 35 0.79 9.70 -2.30
N ASP A 36 1.50 8.98 -1.41
CA ASP A 36 2.26 9.58 -0.30
C ASP A 36 3.73 9.88 -0.69
N GLU A 37 4.11 9.61 -1.93
CA GLU A 37 5.48 9.83 -2.39
C GLU A 37 5.80 11.33 -2.43
N THR A 38 6.93 11.70 -1.82
CA THR A 38 7.45 13.07 -1.81
C THR A 38 8.81 13.13 -2.49
N ASP A 39 9.36 14.32 -2.74
CA ASP A 39 10.70 14.47 -3.31
C ASP A 39 11.82 13.85 -2.46
N SER A 40 11.56 13.65 -1.17
CA SER A 40 12.51 13.02 -0.25
C SER A 40 12.57 11.49 -0.37
N MET A 41 11.71 10.89 -1.20
CA MET A 41 11.60 9.44 -1.34
C MET A 41 11.30 9.01 -2.77
N ARG A 42 11.72 7.80 -3.12
CA ARG A 42 11.47 7.18 -4.42
C ARG A 42 11.15 5.71 -4.24
N THR A 43 9.95 5.31 -4.65
CA THR A 43 9.49 3.92 -4.63
C THR A 43 9.68 3.28 -6.00
N ARG A 44 10.17 2.03 -6.04
CA ARG A 44 10.32 1.22 -7.25
C ARG A 44 9.90 -0.21 -6.98
N VAL A 45 9.52 -0.91 -8.04
CA VAL A 45 9.22 -2.34 -8.00
C VAL A 45 10.34 -3.10 -8.70
N ASP A 46 10.95 -4.04 -7.99
CA ASP A 46 11.96 -4.98 -8.48
C ASP A 46 11.41 -6.40 -8.33
N GLY A 47 10.67 -6.89 -9.34
CA GLY A 47 10.05 -8.21 -9.27
C GLY A 47 8.95 -8.28 -8.21
N ASP A 48 9.15 -9.11 -7.18
CA ASP A 48 8.26 -9.26 -6.02
C ASP A 48 8.60 -8.29 -4.87
N ALA A 49 9.60 -7.42 -5.04
CA ALA A 49 10.02 -6.48 -4.03
C ALA A 49 9.57 -5.04 -4.34
N VAL A 50 9.09 -4.35 -3.31
CA VAL A 50 8.97 -2.89 -3.29
C VAL A 50 10.22 -2.33 -2.61
N ALA A 51 10.95 -1.47 -3.33
CA ALA A 51 12.14 -0.81 -2.85
C ALA A 51 11.89 0.69 -2.72
N CYS A 52 12.07 1.24 -1.52
CA CYS A 52 11.95 2.66 -1.27
C CYS A 52 13.28 3.23 -0.81
N THR A 53 13.76 4.26 -1.50
CA THR A 53 14.95 5.02 -1.11
C THR A 53 14.54 6.37 -0.59
N VAL A 54 14.98 6.71 0.62
CA VAL A 54 14.69 7.97 1.30
C VAL A 54 15.99 8.75 1.51
N ALA A 55 15.98 10.05 1.26
CA ALA A 55 17.10 10.96 1.50
C ALA A 55 16.64 12.13 2.40
N ARG A 56 17.28 12.32 3.55
CA ARG A 56 16.97 13.41 4.50
C ARG A 56 18.24 14.03 5.12
N PRO A 57 18.24 15.33 5.48
CA PRO A 57 19.41 15.98 6.07
C PRO A 57 19.79 15.49 7.48
N THR A 58 18.84 14.90 8.21
CA THR A 58 19.04 14.42 9.58
C THR A 58 18.68 12.94 9.70
N THR A 59 19.35 12.23 10.59
CA THR A 59 19.04 10.82 10.90
C THR A 59 17.64 10.68 11.53
N GLY A 60 17.22 11.63 12.37
CA GLY A 60 15.86 11.64 12.92
C GLY A 60 14.79 11.84 11.85
N GLY A 61 15.03 12.75 10.89
CA GLY A 61 14.13 12.92 9.75
C GLY A 61 14.08 11.70 8.84
N LEU A 62 15.23 11.06 8.60
CA LEU A 62 15.32 9.81 7.84
C LEU A 62 14.52 8.69 8.51
N GLN A 63 14.71 8.51 9.82
CA GLN A 63 14.03 7.48 10.60
C GLN A 63 12.52 7.70 10.64
N SER A 64 12.06 8.92 10.91
CA SER A 64 10.62 9.24 10.92
C SER A 64 9.97 8.96 9.56
N THR A 65 10.61 9.33 8.44
CA THR A 65 10.05 9.06 7.11
C THR A 65 10.02 7.57 6.78
N LEU A 66 11.05 6.82 7.15
CA LEU A 66 11.03 5.37 6.97
C LEU A 66 9.93 4.71 7.81
N ASP A 67 9.75 5.13 9.07
CA ASP A 67 8.71 4.61 9.94
C ASP A 67 7.32 4.85 9.36
N ASP A 68 7.02 6.08 8.93
CA ASP A 68 5.75 6.42 8.29
C ASP A 68 5.52 5.59 7.01
N HIS A 69 6.55 5.49 6.16
CA HIS A 69 6.47 4.69 4.94
C HIS A 69 6.23 3.20 5.21
N LEU A 70 6.87 2.63 6.23
CA LEU A 70 6.68 1.23 6.62
C LEU A 70 5.27 0.95 7.17
N VAL A 71 4.69 1.92 7.90
CA VAL A 71 3.29 1.84 8.33
C VAL A 71 2.37 1.85 7.10
N ASN A 72 2.58 2.77 6.16
CA ASN A 72 1.76 2.86 4.94
C ASN A 72 1.90 1.59 4.09
N LEU A 73 3.11 1.05 3.92
CA LEU A 73 3.36 -0.24 3.23
C LEU A 73 2.59 -1.40 3.88
N ARG A 74 2.61 -1.48 5.21
CA ARG A 74 1.89 -2.55 5.93
C ARG A 74 0.38 -2.46 5.73
N VAL A 75 -0.16 -1.24 5.71
CA VAL A 75 -1.59 -1.03 5.44
C VAL A 75 -1.92 -1.42 4.00
N ALA A 76 -1.13 -0.96 3.02
CA ALA A 76 -1.31 -1.29 1.62
C ALA A 76 -1.28 -2.80 1.38
N ASP A 77 -0.28 -3.51 1.91
CA ASP A 77 -0.13 -4.96 1.77
C ASP A 77 -1.37 -5.71 2.30
N ARG A 78 -1.86 -5.34 3.49
CA ARG A 78 -3.03 -5.97 4.11
C ARG A 78 -4.33 -5.67 3.36
N VAL A 79 -4.49 -4.48 2.80
CA VAL A 79 -5.67 -4.13 1.99
C VAL A 79 -5.67 -4.92 0.69
N VAL A 80 -4.51 -5.02 0.02
CA VAL A 80 -4.36 -5.79 -1.22
C VAL A 80 -4.58 -7.28 -0.99
N GLU A 81 -4.03 -7.86 0.09
CA GLU A 81 -4.28 -9.24 0.49
C GLU A 81 -5.78 -9.53 0.67
N ARG A 82 -6.50 -8.62 1.35
CA ARG A 82 -7.94 -8.77 1.57
C ARG A 82 -8.75 -8.62 0.28
N ALA A 83 -8.41 -7.66 -0.56
CA ALA A 83 -9.07 -7.48 -1.85
C ALA A 83 -8.93 -8.74 -2.73
N ARG A 84 -7.73 -9.33 -2.78
CA ARG A 84 -7.48 -10.59 -3.51
C ARG A 84 -8.28 -11.76 -2.95
N SER A 85 -8.31 -11.89 -1.63
CA SER A 85 -9.10 -12.94 -0.97
C SER A 85 -10.60 -12.80 -1.27
N HIS A 86 -11.11 -11.56 -1.28
CA HIS A 86 -12.51 -11.29 -1.63
C HIS A 86 -12.83 -11.66 -3.07
N ILE A 87 -11.99 -11.25 -4.03
CA ILE A 87 -12.17 -11.58 -5.45
C ILE A 87 -12.13 -13.10 -5.67
N ALA A 88 -11.26 -13.82 -4.97
CA ALA A 88 -11.20 -15.28 -5.06
C ALA A 88 -12.47 -15.96 -4.52
N ALA A 89 -13.04 -15.46 -3.42
CA ALA A 89 -14.29 -15.98 -2.86
C ALA A 89 -15.52 -15.68 -3.74
N ASP A 90 -15.56 -14.49 -4.37
CA ASP A 90 -16.61 -14.15 -5.33
C ASP A 90 -16.55 -15.04 -6.58
N ALA A 91 -15.35 -15.36 -7.06
CA ALA A 91 -15.17 -16.25 -8.21
C ALA A 91 -15.67 -17.68 -7.91
N ASP A 92 -15.41 -18.19 -6.71
CA ASP A 92 -15.91 -19.49 -6.24
C ASP A 92 -17.46 -19.51 -6.12
N SER A 93 -18.03 -18.37 -5.70
CA SER A 93 -19.49 -18.21 -5.59
C SER A 93 -20.16 -18.08 -6.96
N ALA A 94 -19.53 -17.41 -7.92
CA ALA A 94 -20.06 -17.24 -9.28
C ALA A 94 -20.14 -18.57 -10.04
N ASP A 95 -19.20 -19.49 -9.81
CA ASP A 95 -19.22 -20.86 -10.36
C ASP A 95 -20.40 -21.69 -9.79
N THR A 96 -20.93 -21.29 -8.62
CA THR A 96 -22.09 -21.95 -7.99
C THR A 96 -23.43 -21.43 -8.52
N LEU A 97 -23.46 -20.26 -9.17
CA LEU A 97 -24.70 -19.63 -9.67
C LEU A 97 -25.05 -20.04 -11.11
N ASP A 98 -24.19 -20.79 -11.81
CA ASP A 98 -24.55 -21.50 -13.05
C ASP A 98 -25.32 -22.81 -12.75
N SER A 99 -26.42 -22.68 -12.01
CA SER A 99 -27.41 -23.75 -11.87
C SER A 99 -28.79 -23.15 -11.74
N THR A 100 -29.41 -22.99 -12.91
CA THR A 100 -30.86 -22.88 -13.15
C THR A 100 -31.55 -21.69 -12.48
N ASP A 101 -31.55 -20.56 -13.21
CA ASP A 101 -32.54 -19.49 -13.04
C ASP A 101 -33.92 -20.04 -13.42
N GLU A 102 -34.58 -20.74 -12.48
CA GLU A 102 -36.02 -21.02 -12.55
C GLU A 102 -36.75 -19.70 -12.22
N PRO A 103 -37.53 -19.12 -13.14
CA PRO A 103 -38.22 -17.86 -12.87
C PRO A 103 -39.23 -18.08 -11.75
N GLN A 104 -38.98 -17.48 -10.58
CA GLN A 104 -39.97 -17.42 -9.51
C GLN A 104 -41.12 -16.51 -9.95
N THR A 105 -42.20 -17.09 -10.46
CA THR A 105 -43.47 -16.40 -10.62
C THR A 105 -44.08 -16.24 -9.23
N THR A 106 -43.91 -15.05 -8.65
CA THR A 106 -44.64 -14.65 -7.45
C THR A 106 -46.12 -14.46 -7.80
N ASP A 107 -46.90 -15.53 -7.71
CA ASP A 107 -48.36 -15.43 -7.70
C ASP A 107 -48.80 -14.66 -6.45
N THR A 108 -49.17 -13.39 -6.64
CA THR A 108 -49.75 -12.55 -5.59
C THR A 108 -51.26 -12.73 -5.62
N ASP A 109 -51.77 -13.70 -4.86
CA ASP A 109 -53.20 -13.84 -4.60
C ASP A 109 -53.70 -12.62 -3.80
N THR A 110 -54.32 -11.67 -4.51
CA THR A 110 -55.01 -10.52 -3.89
C THR A 110 -56.36 -10.99 -3.39
N HIS A 111 -56.42 -11.40 -2.12
CA HIS A 111 -57.69 -11.59 -1.42
C HIS A 111 -58.34 -10.23 -1.15
N THR A 112 -59.36 -9.88 -1.93
CA THR A 112 -60.30 -8.79 -1.62
C THR A 112 -61.40 -9.36 -0.73
N ASP A 113 -61.41 -8.99 0.56
CA ASP A 113 -62.55 -9.22 1.44
C ASP A 113 -63.50 -8.00 1.41
N THR A 114 -64.81 -8.30 1.33
CA THR A 114 -65.94 -7.36 1.21
C THR A 114 -66.52 -6.99 2.57
#